data_AF-B4WNN9-F1
#
_entry.id   AF-B4WNN9-F1
#
_cell.length_a   1.000
_cell.length_b   1.000
_cell.length_c   1.000
_cell.angle_alpha   90.00
_cell.angle_beta   90.00
_cell.angle_gamma   90.00
#
_symmetry.space_group_name_H-M   'P 1'
#
loop_
_entity.id
_entity.type
_entity.pdbx_description
1 polymer ?
#
loop_
_entity_poly.entity_id
_entity_poly.type
_entity_poly.pdbx_seq_one_letter_code
_entity_poly.pdbx_strand_id
1 'polypeptide(L)'
;MLLSHNFTLIESEVHPLNREQFADVFVKRLSEKPGVKCTLIENPHWVVEVNYSADTYSPSEVGQLCVDALANYRTASADIKSFTIMALGGVKNTPATTPAPSLQTGEWGVDIVETTDPGVFLEEINWETLSQAKPAEDVFRIECEVE
;
A
#
# COMPACT_ATOMS: atom_id res chain seq x y z
N MET A 1 -8.65 -0.55 -6.28
CA MET A 1 -7.90 -0.11 -5.08
C MET A 1 -6.85 0.89 -5.54
N LEU A 2 -6.56 1.92 -4.74
CA LEU A 2 -5.46 2.86 -4.99
C LEU A 2 -4.39 2.74 -3.89
N LEU A 3 -3.12 2.74 -4.30
CA LEU A 3 -1.98 2.68 -3.38
C LEU A 3 -1.31 4.05 -3.27
N SER A 4 -0.96 4.43 -2.04
CA SER A 4 -0.02 5.52 -1.75
C SER A 4 1.29 4.94 -1.20
N HIS A 5 2.34 5.75 -1.11
CA HIS A 5 3.63 5.35 -0.54
C HIS A 5 4.02 6.30 0.59
N ASN A 6 4.21 5.76 1.79
CA ASN A 6 4.71 6.47 2.96
C ASN A 6 6.08 5.89 3.33
N PHE A 7 7.14 6.62 2.98
CA PHE A 7 8.52 6.21 3.23
C PHE A 7 9.10 6.99 4.40
N THR A 8 9.42 6.31 5.49
CA THR A 8 9.96 6.92 6.73
C THR A 8 11.34 6.41 7.11
N LEU A 9 11.96 5.60 6.25
CA LEU A 9 13.30 5.06 6.49
C LEU A 9 14.38 6.12 6.21
N ILE A 10 15.57 5.86 6.73
CA ILE A 10 16.74 6.69 6.49
C ILE A 10 17.26 6.41 5.07
N GLU A 11 17.33 7.44 4.21
CA GLU A 11 17.69 7.29 2.79
C GLU A 11 19.06 6.63 2.54
N SER A 12 20.00 6.79 3.48
CA SER A 12 21.32 6.16 3.40
C SER A 12 21.32 4.66 3.71
N GLU A 13 20.26 4.16 4.34
CA GLU A 13 20.08 2.74 4.68
C GLU A 13 19.19 2.05 3.65
N VAL A 14 18.12 2.73 3.21
CA VAL A 14 17.20 2.24 2.18
C VAL A 14 16.94 3.36 1.19
N HIS A 15 17.18 3.11 -0.10
CA HIS A 15 16.91 4.12 -1.11
C HIS A 15 15.39 4.34 -1.27
N PRO A 16 14.90 5.59 -1.19
CA PRO A 16 13.49 5.89 -1.46
C PRO A 16 13.15 5.57 -2.92
N LEU A 17 11.94 5.08 -3.16
CA LEU A 17 11.44 4.88 -4.52
C LEU A 17 10.72 6.13 -4.98
N ASN A 18 11.04 6.60 -6.19
CA ASN A 18 10.17 7.56 -6.85
C ASN A 18 8.86 6.87 -7.30
N ARG A 19 7.91 7.67 -7.80
CA ARG A 19 6.57 7.19 -8.16
C ARG A 19 6.61 6.08 -9.22
N GLU A 20 7.46 6.23 -10.23
CA GLU A 20 7.62 5.27 -11.32
C GLU A 20 8.24 3.97 -10.80
N GLN A 21 9.29 4.05 -9.99
CA GLN A 21 9.94 2.90 -9.36
C GLN A 21 8.97 2.16 -8.44
N PHE A 22 8.23 2.89 -7.59
CA PHE A 22 7.22 2.32 -6.71
C PHE A 22 6.15 1.59 -7.51
N ALA A 23 5.59 2.21 -8.54
CA ALA A 23 4.60 1.56 -9.41
C ALA A 23 5.15 0.31 -10.12
N ASP A 24 6.39 0.38 -10.61
CA ASP A 24 7.05 -0.69 -11.35
C ASP A 24 7.23 -1.97 -10.51
N VAL A 25 7.45 -1.85 -9.19
CA VAL A 25 7.46 -3.01 -8.27
C VAL A 25 6.18 -3.82 -8.40
N PHE A 26 5.02 -3.16 -8.30
CA PHE A 26 3.73 -3.85 -8.34
C PHE A 26 3.34 -4.27 -9.75
N VAL A 27 3.62 -3.44 -10.76
CA VAL A 27 3.35 -3.79 -12.16
C VAL A 27 4.06 -5.07 -12.55
N LYS A 28 5.35 -5.20 -12.21
CA LYS A 28 6.12 -6.42 -12.51
C LYS A 28 5.60 -7.61 -11.73
N ARG A 29 5.53 -7.51 -10.40
CA ARG A 29 5.21 -8.66 -9.54
C ARG A 29 3.75 -9.12 -9.62
N LEU A 30 2.79 -8.19 -9.64
CA LEU A 30 1.37 -8.55 -9.65
C LEU A 30 0.87 -8.90 -11.06
N SER A 31 1.62 -8.58 -12.13
CA SER A 31 1.26 -9.05 -13.49
C SER A 31 1.26 -10.57 -13.64
N GLU A 32 1.98 -11.27 -12.76
CA GLU A 32 2.02 -12.74 -12.70
C GLU A 32 0.77 -13.33 -12.06
N LYS A 33 -0.06 -12.51 -11.39
CA LYS A 33 -1.27 -12.96 -10.68
C LYS A 33 -2.48 -12.89 -11.61
N PRO A 34 -3.19 -14.02 -11.84
CA PRO A 34 -4.36 -14.02 -12.71
C PRO A 34 -5.41 -13.01 -12.25
N GLY A 35 -5.87 -12.16 -13.17
CA GLY A 35 -6.95 -11.21 -12.92
C GLY A 35 -6.56 -9.96 -12.12
N VAL A 36 -5.27 -9.76 -11.83
CA VAL A 36 -4.77 -8.54 -11.18
C VAL A 36 -4.03 -7.67 -12.20
N LYS A 37 -4.37 -6.39 -12.26
CA LYS A 37 -3.72 -5.41 -13.12
C LYS A 37 -3.33 -4.17 -12.32
N CYS A 38 -2.05 -3.83 -12.34
CA CYS A 38 -1.52 -2.61 -11.74
C CYS A 38 -1.18 -1.59 -12.82
N THR A 39 -1.45 -0.30 -12.55
CA THR A 39 -1.08 0.81 -13.44
C THR A 39 -0.62 2.02 -12.62
N LEU A 40 0.44 2.70 -13.05
CA LEU A 40 0.81 4.02 -12.54
C LEU A 40 -0.28 5.03 -12.89
N ILE A 41 -0.67 5.87 -11.93
CA ILE A 41 -1.66 6.93 -12.13
C ILE A 41 -1.06 8.31 -11.83
N GLU A 42 -1.58 9.33 -12.53
CA GLU A 42 -1.26 10.73 -12.27
C GLU A 42 -2.21 11.29 -11.22
N ASN A 43 -1.77 11.33 -9.97
CA ASN A 43 -2.51 11.89 -8.85
C ASN A 43 -1.54 12.45 -7.79
N PRO A 44 -1.86 13.56 -7.10
CA PRO A 44 -0.98 14.14 -6.08
C PRO A 44 -0.63 13.20 -4.92
N HIS A 45 -1.54 12.30 -4.55
CA HIS A 45 -1.41 11.42 -3.40
C HIS A 45 -1.32 9.94 -3.80
N TRP A 46 -2.24 9.48 -4.64
CA TRP A 46 -2.26 8.10 -5.11
C TRP A 46 -1.22 7.87 -6.21
N VAL A 47 -0.59 6.70 -6.21
CA VAL A 47 0.49 6.35 -7.15
C VAL A 47 0.08 5.21 -8.06
N VAL A 48 -0.55 4.17 -7.52
CA VAL A 48 -0.87 2.95 -8.28
C VAL A 48 -2.36 2.67 -8.20
N GLU A 49 -2.96 2.35 -9.34
CA GLU A 49 -4.27 1.72 -9.39
C GLU A 49 -4.10 0.20 -9.54
N VAL A 50 -4.74 -0.54 -8.64
CA VAL A 50 -4.81 -2.01 -8.67
C VAL A 50 -6.25 -2.42 -8.95
N ASN A 51 -6.44 -3.04 -10.11
CA ASN A 51 -7.71 -3.58 -10.57
C ASN A 51 -7.72 -5.10 -10.42
N TYR A 52 -8.78 -5.63 -9.81
CA TYR A 52 -8.99 -7.06 -9.59
C TYR A 52 -10.48 -7.35 -9.42
N SER A 53 -10.88 -8.61 -9.60
CA SER A 53 -12.25 -9.05 -9.32
C SER A 53 -12.45 -9.36 -7.84
N ALA A 54 -13.50 -8.80 -7.24
CA ALA A 54 -13.91 -9.11 -5.87
C ALA A 54 -14.39 -10.57 -5.70
N ASP A 55 -14.75 -11.25 -6.79
CA ASP A 55 -15.08 -12.69 -6.77
C ASP A 55 -13.82 -13.58 -6.66
N THR A 56 -12.64 -13.01 -6.92
CA THR A 56 -11.36 -13.73 -6.95
C THR A 56 -10.46 -13.37 -5.77
N TYR A 57 -10.42 -12.09 -5.39
CA TYR A 57 -9.60 -11.61 -4.30
C TYR A 57 -10.38 -10.64 -3.41
N SER A 58 -10.21 -10.83 -2.11
CA SER A 58 -10.55 -9.81 -1.12
C SER A 58 -9.52 -8.66 -1.14
N PRO A 59 -9.89 -7.47 -0.65
CA PRO A 59 -8.99 -6.33 -0.55
C PRO A 59 -7.75 -6.60 0.31
N SER A 60 -7.89 -7.33 1.43
CA SER A 60 -6.76 -7.69 2.28
C SER A 60 -5.83 -8.69 1.60
N GLU A 61 -6.33 -9.65 0.82
CA GLU A 61 -5.49 -10.54 0.02
C GLU A 61 -4.65 -9.75 -1.00
N VAL A 62 -5.24 -8.78 -1.68
CA VAL A 62 -4.48 -7.90 -2.60
C VAL A 62 -3.50 -7.02 -1.84
N GLY A 63 -3.87 -6.52 -0.66
CA GLY A 63 -2.95 -5.82 0.24
C GLY A 63 -1.73 -6.66 0.61
N GLN A 64 -1.93 -7.96 0.90
CA GLN A 64 -0.84 -8.89 1.19
C GLN A 64 0.05 -9.08 -0.04
N LEU A 65 -0.53 -9.25 -1.23
CA LEU A 65 0.24 -9.34 -2.48
C LEU A 65 1.12 -8.11 -2.72
N CYS A 66 0.64 -6.92 -2.35
CA CYS A 66 1.41 -5.68 -2.44
C CYS A 66 2.58 -5.68 -1.44
N VAL A 67 2.34 -6.03 -0.18
CA VAL A 67 3.39 -6.13 0.85
C VAL A 67 4.45 -7.14 0.43
N ASP A 68 4.05 -8.34 0.01
CA ASP A 68 4.95 -9.38 -0.46
C ASP A 68 5.76 -8.93 -1.68
N ALA A 69 5.13 -8.22 -2.63
CA ALA A 69 5.83 -7.71 -3.81
C ALA A 69 6.93 -6.72 -3.46
N LEU A 70 6.65 -5.79 -2.52
CA LEU A 70 7.64 -4.80 -2.08
C LEU A 70 8.72 -5.43 -1.21
N ALA A 71 8.37 -6.32 -0.29
CA ALA A 71 9.33 -7.07 0.51
C ALA A 71 10.30 -7.85 -0.37
N ASN A 72 9.80 -8.59 -1.36
CA ASN A 72 10.61 -9.33 -2.33
C ASN A 72 11.48 -8.44 -3.22
N TYR A 73 11.02 -7.22 -3.51
CA TYR A 73 11.84 -6.24 -4.23
C TYR A 73 12.99 -5.73 -3.35
N ARG A 74 12.71 -5.45 -2.07
CA ARG A 74 13.69 -4.96 -1.12
C ARG A 74 14.74 -6.02 -0.82
N THR A 75 14.35 -7.23 -0.39
CA THR A 75 15.28 -8.32 -0.03
C THR A 75 16.21 -8.77 -1.15
N ALA A 76 15.87 -8.50 -2.42
CA ALA A 76 16.75 -8.75 -3.56
C ALA A 76 17.97 -7.79 -3.61
N SER A 77 17.99 -6.74 -2.79
CA SER A 77 19.10 -5.79 -2.65
C SER A 77 19.98 -6.19 -1.46
N ALA A 78 21.30 -6.29 -1.65
CA ALA A 78 22.22 -6.66 -0.57
C ALA A 78 22.44 -5.49 0.42
N ASP A 79 22.65 -5.83 1.71
CA ASP A 79 22.93 -4.93 2.85
C ASP A 79 21.82 -3.94 3.23
N ILE A 80 20.60 -4.44 3.39
CA ILE A 80 19.50 -3.67 3.97
C ILE A 80 19.44 -3.91 5.48
N LYS A 81 19.25 -2.84 6.24
CA LYS A 81 18.91 -2.93 7.67
C LYS A 81 17.47 -3.43 7.81
N SER A 82 17.13 -4.13 8.89
CA SER A 82 15.76 -4.56 9.11
C SER A 82 14.79 -3.37 9.25
N PHE A 83 13.63 -3.50 8.61
CA PHE A 83 12.51 -2.57 8.72
C PHE A 83 11.18 -3.29 8.47
N THR A 84 10.07 -2.62 8.72
CA THR A 84 8.72 -3.14 8.49
C THR A 84 8.07 -2.46 7.29
N ILE A 85 7.41 -3.28 6.47
CA ILE A 85 6.45 -2.86 5.45
C ILE A 85 5.04 -3.06 6.02
N MET A 86 4.18 -2.05 5.90
CA MET A 86 2.77 -2.16 6.24
C MET A 86 1.87 -1.84 5.05
N ALA A 87 0.71 -2.50 4.98
CA ALA A 87 -0.41 -2.05 4.16
C ALA A 87 -1.59 -1.70 5.07
N LEU A 88 -1.95 -0.42 5.09
CA LEU A 88 -3.04 0.14 5.89
C LEU A 88 -4.20 0.47 4.96
N GLY A 89 -5.20 -0.41 4.92
CA GLY A 89 -6.32 -0.33 4.00
C GLY A 89 -7.58 0.22 4.65
N GLY A 90 -8.32 1.04 3.90
CA GLY A 90 -9.66 1.47 4.29
C GLY A 90 -10.56 1.80 3.12
N VAL A 91 -11.84 1.42 3.22
CA VAL A 91 -12.88 1.82 2.26
C VAL A 91 -13.16 3.31 2.39
N LYS A 92 -13.31 3.99 1.26
CA LYS A 92 -13.80 5.36 1.23
C LYS A 92 -15.33 5.38 1.31
N ASN A 93 -15.85 5.84 2.45
CA ASN A 93 -17.29 5.93 2.70
C ASN A 93 -17.86 7.34 2.46
N THR A 94 -17.03 8.28 2.00
CA THR A 94 -17.41 9.68 1.73
C THR A 94 -17.28 10.03 0.24
N PRO A 95 -18.09 10.95 -0.29
CA PRO A 95 -17.99 11.38 -1.69
C PRO A 95 -16.59 11.87 -2.07
N ALA A 96 -16.16 11.57 -3.30
CA ALA A 96 -14.93 12.12 -3.84
C ALA A 96 -15.04 13.64 -4.03
N THR A 97 -13.96 14.34 -3.70
CA THR A 97 -13.82 15.79 -3.88
C THR A 97 -13.17 16.14 -5.21
N THR A 98 -12.55 15.17 -5.89
CA THR A 98 -11.86 15.33 -7.16
C THR A 98 -12.30 14.23 -8.15
N PRO A 99 -12.22 14.49 -9.47
CA PRO A 99 -12.49 13.47 -10.47
C PRO A 99 -11.41 12.38 -10.49
N ALA A 100 -11.70 11.27 -11.17
CA ALA A 100 -10.74 10.19 -11.38
C ALA A 100 -9.51 10.67 -12.19
N PRO A 101 -8.31 10.09 -11.97
CA PRO A 101 -7.99 8.99 -11.05
C PRO A 101 -7.79 9.51 -9.63
N SER A 102 -8.76 9.25 -8.77
CA SER A 102 -8.77 9.59 -7.34
C SER A 102 -9.70 8.61 -6.64
N LEU A 103 -9.48 8.38 -5.36
CA LEU A 103 -10.25 7.40 -4.62
C LEU A 103 -11.74 7.79 -4.61
N GLN A 104 -12.60 6.94 -5.12
CA GLN A 104 -14.06 7.12 -5.18
C GLN A 104 -14.75 6.40 -4.02
N THR A 105 -16.02 6.76 -3.76
CA THR A 105 -16.83 6.08 -2.73
C THR A 105 -16.93 4.58 -3.03
N GLY A 106 -16.72 3.74 -2.02
CA GLY A 106 -16.71 2.28 -2.12
C GLY A 106 -15.38 1.69 -2.58
N GLU A 107 -14.42 2.52 -2.98
CA GLU A 107 -13.07 2.05 -3.33
C GLU A 107 -12.16 1.98 -2.10
N TRP A 108 -11.16 1.10 -2.18
CA TRP A 108 -10.12 0.93 -1.18
C TRP A 108 -8.94 1.84 -1.45
N GLY A 109 -8.62 2.69 -0.47
CA GLY A 109 -7.33 3.37 -0.37
C GLY A 109 -6.42 2.57 0.53
N VAL A 110 -5.17 2.36 0.10
CA VAL A 110 -4.18 1.61 0.88
C VAL A 110 -2.89 2.42 0.96
N ASP A 111 -2.47 2.72 2.17
CA ASP A 111 -1.18 3.32 2.43
C ASP A 111 -0.14 2.21 2.59
N ILE A 112 0.82 2.15 1.65
CA ILE A 112 1.97 1.26 1.77
C ILE A 112 3.07 2.02 2.53
N VAL A 113 3.42 1.52 3.70
CA VAL A 113 4.33 2.19 4.64
C VAL A 113 5.64 1.41 4.72
N GLU A 114 6.78 2.09 4.66
CA GLU A 114 8.09 1.54 4.97
C GLU A 114 8.65 2.29 6.20
N THR A 115 8.85 1.59 7.32
CA THR A 115 9.26 2.21 8.60
C THR A 115 10.08 1.28 9.48
N THR A 116 10.99 1.83 10.30
CA THR A 116 11.67 1.10 11.37
C THR A 116 10.85 1.05 12.66
N ASP A 117 9.82 1.88 12.80
CA ASP A 117 8.98 1.96 14.00
C ASP A 117 7.49 2.01 13.62
N PRO A 118 6.86 0.84 13.40
CA PRO A 118 5.44 0.74 13.11
C PRO A 118 4.57 1.40 14.18
N GLY A 119 4.95 1.27 15.46
CA GLY A 119 4.16 1.80 16.57
C GLY A 119 4.06 3.32 16.50
N VAL A 120 5.19 4.00 16.37
CA VAL A 120 5.24 5.46 16.25
C VAL A 120 4.46 5.94 15.03
N PHE A 121 4.64 5.31 13.86
CA PHE A 121 3.91 5.71 12.66
C PHE A 121 2.38 5.62 12.84
N LEU A 122 1.90 4.54 13.46
CA LEU A 122 0.47 4.32 13.67
C LEU A 122 -0.13 5.28 14.70
N GLU A 123 0.62 5.64 15.72
CA GLU A 123 0.23 6.69 16.67
C GLU A 123 0.12 8.05 15.98
N GLU A 124 1.11 8.41 15.14
CA GLU A 124 1.13 9.69 14.42
C GLU A 124 -0.09 9.89 13.51
N ILE A 125 -0.52 8.84 12.82
CA ILE A 125 -1.73 8.90 11.97
C ILE A 125 -3.03 8.64 12.75
N ASN A 126 -2.94 8.38 14.06
CA ASN A 126 -4.07 8.00 14.91
C ASN A 126 -4.85 6.78 14.36
N TRP A 127 -4.12 5.76 13.91
CA TRP A 127 -4.68 4.58 13.24
C TRP A 127 -5.75 3.87 14.06
N GLU A 128 -5.55 3.75 15.38
CA GLU A 128 -6.50 3.08 16.26
C GLU A 128 -7.88 3.76 16.22
N THR A 129 -7.93 5.08 16.36
CA THR A 129 -9.19 5.83 16.27
C THR A 129 -9.80 5.72 14.88
N LEU A 130 -8.99 5.83 13.82
CA LEU A 130 -9.47 5.78 12.43
C LEU A 130 -10.04 4.41 12.05
N SER A 131 -9.40 3.34 12.50
CA SER A 131 -9.82 1.97 12.23
C SER A 131 -11.07 1.58 13.05
N GLN A 132 -11.16 2.01 14.31
CA GLN A 132 -12.37 1.78 15.15
C GLN A 132 -13.59 2.58 14.68
N ALA A 133 -13.39 3.69 13.97
CA ALA A 133 -14.48 4.47 13.39
C ALA A 133 -15.14 3.78 12.17
N LYS A 134 -14.61 2.63 11.72
CA LYS A 134 -15.08 1.89 10.55
C LYS A 134 -15.50 0.46 10.94
N PRO A 135 -16.41 -0.15 10.17
CA PRO A 135 -16.66 -1.59 10.26
C PRO A 135 -15.37 -2.39 10.06
N ALA A 136 -15.23 -3.53 10.73
CA ALA A 136 -14.02 -4.35 10.65
C ALA A 136 -13.77 -4.89 9.23
N GLU A 137 -14.82 -5.07 8.45
CA GLU A 137 -14.78 -5.45 7.03
C GLU A 137 -14.31 -4.33 6.09
N ASP A 138 -14.35 -3.07 6.55
CA ASP A 138 -14.01 -1.87 5.77
C ASP A 138 -12.58 -1.39 6.02
N VAL A 139 -11.80 -2.11 6.84
CA VAL A 139 -10.41 -1.80 7.17
C VAL A 139 -9.57 -3.06 7.22
N PHE A 140 -8.28 -2.94 6.89
CA PHE A 140 -7.31 -3.98 7.17
C PHE A 140 -5.94 -3.39 7.49
N ARG A 141 -5.13 -4.17 8.19
CA ARG A 141 -3.72 -3.88 8.48
C ARG A 141 -2.93 -5.15 8.24
N ILE A 142 -1.83 -5.02 7.50
CA ILE A 142 -0.90 -6.09 7.20
C ILE A 142 0.50 -5.57 7.51
N GLU A 143 1.34 -6.43 8.08
CA GLU A 143 2.73 -6.13 8.43
C GLU A 143 3.65 -7.23 7.94
N CYS A 144 4.82 -6.86 7.45
CA CYS A 144 5.89 -7.75 7.06
C CYS A 144 7.22 -7.14 7.49
N GLU A 145 7.98 -7.87 8.30
CA GLU A 145 9.36 -7.52 8.60
C GLU A 145 10.25 -7.95 7.42
N VAL A 146 11.13 -7.05 7.00
CA VAL A 146 12.15 -7.26 5.96
C VAL A 146 13.49 -7.36 6.67
N GLU A 147 14.17 -8.49 6.50
CA GLU A 147 15.50 -8.80 7.08
C GLU A 147 16.56 -9.01 5.99
#